data_AF-A0A925NUK5-F1
#
_entry.id   AF-A0A925NUK5-F1
#
_cell.length_a   1.000
_cell.length_b   1.000
_cell.length_c   1.000
_cell.angle_alpha   90.00
_cell.angle_beta   90.00
_cell.angle_gamma   90.00
#
_symmetry.space_group_name_H-M   'P 1'
#
loop_
_entity.id
_entity.type
_entity.pdbx_description
1 polymer ?
#
loop_
_entity_poly.entity_id
_entity_poly.type
_entity_poly.pdbx_seq_one_letter_code
_entity_poly.pdbx_strand_id
1 'polypeptide(L)'
;MRIYAFKYLGKFSGITLSPLGVFIKPDRLTDVTLINHEKIHWEQQKEMLIIPFYLWYIIEWMFKGYRTISFEREAYLQERNLHYLKTRKRYAWVKYL
;
A
#
# COMPACT_ATOMS: atom_id res chain seq x y z
N MET A 1 0.78 11.34 -7.57
CA MET A 1 0.86 9.89 -7.84
C MET A 1 0.26 9.62 -9.20
N ARG A 2 0.92 8.82 -10.06
CA ARG A 2 0.37 8.34 -11.33
C ARG A 2 0.00 6.86 -11.20
N ILE A 3 -1.08 6.45 -11.87
CA ILE A 3 -1.52 5.05 -11.96
C ILE A 3 -1.23 4.55 -13.37
N TYR A 4 -0.63 3.38 -13.49
CA TYR A 4 -0.30 2.74 -14.76
C TYR A 4 -0.97 1.38 -14.85
N ALA A 5 -1.51 1.07 -16.03
CA ALA A 5 -1.94 -0.28 -16.36
C ALA A 5 -0.72 -1.16 -16.60
N PHE A 6 -0.57 -2.26 -15.88
CA PHE A 6 0.55 -3.19 -16.04
C PHE A 6 0.10 -4.64 -15.96
N LYS A 7 0.25 -5.37 -17.08
CA LYS A 7 -0.27 -6.74 -17.24
C LYS A 7 0.50 -7.78 -16.40
N TYR A 8 1.80 -7.57 -16.20
CA TYR A 8 2.72 -8.59 -15.68
C TYR A 8 3.00 -8.47 -14.17
N LEU A 9 1.94 -8.30 -13.35
CA LEU A 9 2.04 -8.25 -11.88
C LEU A 9 2.03 -9.63 -11.18
N GLY A 10 2.08 -10.72 -11.95
CA GLY A 10 2.05 -12.07 -11.40
C GLY A 10 0.78 -12.32 -10.58
N LYS A 11 0.92 -12.69 -9.31
CA LYS A 11 -0.21 -12.96 -8.39
C LYS A 11 -0.85 -11.70 -7.80
N PHE A 12 -0.17 -10.56 -7.86
CA PHE A 12 -0.67 -9.31 -7.31
C PHE A 12 -1.67 -8.63 -8.27
N SER A 13 -2.65 -7.92 -7.72
CA SER A 13 -3.62 -7.15 -8.51
C SER A 13 -3.18 -5.69 -8.70
N GLY A 14 -2.44 -5.17 -7.73
CA GLY A 14 -1.80 -3.86 -7.75
C GLY A 14 -0.48 -3.91 -6.98
N ILE A 15 0.37 -2.91 -7.21
CA ILE A 15 1.55 -2.64 -6.39
C ILE A 15 1.88 -1.15 -6.44
N THR A 16 2.27 -0.60 -5.29
CA THR A 16 2.73 0.77 -5.15
C THR A 16 4.25 0.82 -5.04
N LEU A 17 4.89 1.55 -5.95
CA LEU A 17 6.34 1.74 -6.00
C LEU A 17 6.66 3.23 -6.07
N SER A 18 6.66 3.93 -4.94
CA SER A 18 7.07 5.33 -4.86
C SER A 18 8.58 5.47 -5.13
N PRO A 19 9.02 6.48 -5.90
CA PRO A 19 8.22 7.56 -6.52
C PRO A 19 7.70 7.24 -7.93
N LEU A 20 7.92 6.03 -8.44
CA LEU A 20 7.63 5.62 -9.82
C LEU A 20 6.12 5.65 -10.14
N GLY A 21 5.29 5.15 -9.24
CA GLY A 21 3.83 5.16 -9.38
C GLY A 21 3.15 3.95 -8.78
N VAL A 22 1.87 3.81 -9.11
CA VAL A 22 1.06 2.64 -8.77
C VAL A 22 0.78 1.86 -10.04
N PHE A 23 1.01 0.56 -10.01
CA PHE A 23 0.83 -0.33 -11.14
C PHE A 23 -0.33 -1.26 -10.83
N ILE A 24 -1.36 -1.27 -11.68
CA ILE A 24 -2.57 -2.06 -11.48
C ILE A 24 -2.82 -2.91 -12.71
N LYS A 25 -3.31 -4.13 -12.53
CA LYS A 25 -3.70 -4.97 -13.65
C LYS A 25 -4.86 -4.33 -14.44
N PRO A 26 -4.85 -4.39 -15.79
CA PRO A 26 -5.86 -3.72 -16.61
C PRO A 26 -7.32 -4.06 -16.24
N ASP A 27 -7.60 -5.31 -15.89
CA ASP A 27 -8.92 -5.81 -15.49
C ASP A 27 -9.37 -5.33 -14.09
N ARG A 28 -8.47 -4.71 -13.33
CA ARG A 28 -8.71 -4.20 -11.97
C ARG A 28 -8.64 -2.68 -11.86
N LEU A 29 -8.48 -1.96 -12.98
CA LEU A 29 -8.36 -0.49 -12.98
C LEU A 29 -9.61 0.24 -12.50
N THR A 30 -10.78 -0.41 -12.51
CA THR A 30 -12.03 0.15 -11.99
C THR A 30 -12.32 -0.27 -10.54
N ASP A 31 -11.46 -1.11 -9.94
CA ASP A 31 -11.61 -1.56 -8.57
C ASP A 31 -11.19 -0.44 -7.60
N VAL A 32 -12.17 0.33 -7.17
CA VAL A 32 -11.97 1.47 -6.27
C VAL A 32 -11.37 1.07 -4.92
N THR A 33 -11.63 -0.16 -4.45
CA THR A 33 -11.11 -0.67 -3.18
C THR A 33 -9.62 -0.93 -3.31
N LEU A 34 -9.21 -1.65 -4.37
CA LEU A 34 -7.81 -1.88 -4.68
C LEU A 34 -7.06 -0.57 -4.91
N ILE A 35 -7.64 0.37 -5.67
CA ILE A 35 -7.01 1.68 -5.89
C ILE A 35 -6.82 2.43 -4.58
N ASN A 36 -7.79 2.36 -3.66
CA ASN A 36 -7.67 2.99 -2.35
C ASN A 36 -6.59 2.31 -1.49
N HIS A 37 -6.52 0.99 -1.51
CA HIS A 37 -5.45 0.21 -0.86
C HIS A 37 -4.06 0.68 -1.31
N GLU A 38 -3.84 0.79 -2.62
CA GLU A 38 -2.56 1.26 -3.17
C GLU A 38 -2.27 2.75 -2.82
N LYS A 39 -3.30 3.59 -2.77
CA LYS A 39 -3.13 4.98 -2.30
C LYS A 39 -2.72 5.06 -0.83
N ILE A 40 -3.15 4.13 0.02
CA ILE A 40 -2.70 4.04 1.41
C ILE A 40 -1.21 3.69 1.45
N HIS A 41 -0.76 2.71 0.67
CA HIS A 41 0.67 2.39 0.54
C HIS A 41 1.50 3.57 0.03
N TRP A 42 0.96 4.36 -0.90
CA TRP A 42 1.64 5.55 -1.40
C TRP A 42 1.91 6.57 -0.28
N GLU A 43 0.92 6.83 0.58
CA GLU A 43 1.10 7.74 1.70
C GLU A 43 2.00 7.15 2.80
N GLN A 44 1.93 5.84 3.07
CA GLN A 44 2.86 5.16 3.98
C GLN A 44 4.31 5.28 3.49
N GLN A 45 4.57 5.02 2.20
CA GLN A 45 5.91 5.13 1.60
C GLN A 45 6.45 6.56 1.68
N LYS A 46 5.62 7.57 1.39
CA LYS A 46 6.00 8.98 1.54
C LYS A 46 6.30 9.35 2.99
N GLU A 47 5.47 8.91 3.92
CA GLU A 47 5.62 9.16 5.35
C GLU A 47 6.91 8.57 5.91
N MET A 48 7.34 7.42 5.40
CA MET A 48 8.55 6.70 5.78
C MET A 48 9.76 7.01 4.87
N LEU A 49 9.74 8.13 4.15
CA LEU A 49 10.85 8.59 3.29
C LEU A 49 11.32 7.56 2.23
N ILE A 50 10.42 6.68 1.79
CA ILE A 50 10.59 5.64 0.76
C ILE A 50 11.62 4.57 1.13
N ILE A 51 12.89 4.92 1.34
CA ILE A 51 13.96 3.95 1.65
C ILE A 51 13.71 3.28 3.02
N PRO A 52 13.48 4.03 4.13
CA PRO A 52 13.13 3.41 5.40
C PRO A 52 11.86 2.55 5.36
N PHE A 53 10.88 2.89 4.51
CA PHE A 53 9.68 2.07 4.32
C PHE A 53 10.06 0.65 3.89
N TYR A 54 10.83 0.49 2.82
CA TYR A 54 11.17 -0.83 2.30
C TYR A 54 12.02 -1.63 3.27
N LEU A 55 12.96 -0.97 3.97
CA LEU A 55 13.77 -1.62 4.99
C LEU A 55 12.88 -2.17 6.12
N TRP A 56 11.97 -1.36 6.64
CA TRP A 56 11.06 -1.78 7.70
C TRP A 56 10.07 -2.86 7.24
N TYR A 57 9.55 -2.73 6.02
CA TYR A 57 8.65 -3.70 5.40
C TYR A 57 9.30 -5.09 5.33
N ILE A 58 10.55 -5.18 4.86
CA ILE A 58 11.30 -6.43 4.78
C ILE A 58 11.56 -7.00 6.18
N ILE A 59 11.90 -6.16 7.15
CA ILE A 59 12.07 -6.57 8.55
C ILE A 59 10.78 -7.24 9.06
N GLU A 60 9.63 -6.56 8.98
CA GLU A 60 8.36 -7.15 9.43
C GLU A 60 8.01 -8.42 8.67
N TRP A 61 8.25 -8.46 7.36
CA TRP A 61 7.99 -9.64 6.55
C TRP A 61 8.81 -10.86 7.01
N MET A 62 10.09 -10.68 7.32
CA MET A 62 10.97 -11.77 7.79
C MET A 62 10.54 -12.32 9.14
N PHE A 63 10.06 -11.47 10.06
CA PHE A 63 9.72 -11.89 11.41
C PHE A 63 8.26 -12.33 11.58
N LYS A 64 7.33 -11.74 10.83
CA LYS A 64 5.88 -11.91 11.05
C LYS A 64 5.17 -12.57 9.86
N GLY A 65 5.76 -12.57 8.66
CA GLY A 65 5.11 -12.97 7.41
C GLY A 65 4.33 -11.84 6.73
N TYR A 66 3.85 -12.06 5.51
CA TYR A 66 3.27 -10.98 4.67
C TYR A 66 1.97 -10.39 5.22
N ARG A 67 1.00 -11.23 5.64
CA ARG A 67 -0.35 -10.78 6.04
C ARG A 67 -0.39 -10.04 7.38
N THR A 68 0.72 -10.02 8.11
CA THR A 68 0.83 -9.47 9.46
C THR A 68 1.66 -8.19 9.48
N ILE A 69 2.25 -7.79 8.33
CA ILE A 69 2.96 -6.53 8.18
C ILE A 69 2.01 -5.39 8.54
N SER A 70 2.45 -4.52 9.45
CA SER A 70 1.64 -3.42 9.97
C SER A 70 1.04 -2.53 8.87
N PHE A 71 1.81 -2.26 7.81
CA PHE A 71 1.38 -1.49 6.64
C PHE A 71 0.24 -2.16 5.85
N GLU A 72 0.36 -3.46 5.60
CA GLU A 72 -0.66 -4.27 4.92
C GLU A 72 -1.92 -4.35 5.79
N ARG A 73 -1.77 -4.56 7.10
CA ARG A 73 -2.90 -4.57 8.05
C ARG A 73 -3.66 -3.25 8.04
N GLU A 74 -2.95 -2.12 8.07
CA GLU A 74 -3.58 -0.80 7.94
C GLU A 74 -4.34 -0.67 6.62
N ALA A 75 -3.71 -1.04 5.50
CA ALA A 75 -4.30 -0.91 4.17
C ALA A 75 -5.56 -1.77 4.02
N TYR A 76 -5.50 -3.06 4.36
CA TYR A 76 -6.67 -3.96 4.30
C TYR A 76 -7.81 -3.54 5.21
N LEU A 77 -7.53 -2.99 6.39
CA LEU A 77 -8.60 -2.56 7.30
C LEU A 77 -9.29 -1.26 6.84
N GLN A 78 -8.63 -0.46 6.00
CA GLN A 78 -9.11 0.85 5.59
C GLN A 78 -9.40 0.98 4.09
N GLU A 79 -9.12 -0.04 3.28
CA GLU A 79 -9.30 -0.01 1.82
C GLU A 79 -10.74 0.31 1.38
N ARG A 80 -11.75 -0.07 2.17
CA ARG A 80 -13.17 0.25 1.89
C ARG A 80 -13.58 1.65 2.34
N ASN A 81 -12.79 2.30 3.20
CA ASN A 81 -13.03 3.67 3.64
C ASN A 81 -12.37 4.65 2.66
N LEU A 82 -13.11 5.08 1.65
CA LEU A 82 -12.62 6.00 0.62
C LEU A 82 -12.26 7.40 1.15
N HIS A 83 -12.67 7.72 2.38
CA HIS A 83 -12.31 8.97 3.05
C HIS A 83 -11.12 8.83 3.99
N TYR A 84 -10.60 7.61 4.20
CA TYR A 84 -9.55 7.34 5.18
C TYR A 84 -8.34 8.25 5.02
N LEU A 85 -7.87 8.46 3.79
CA LEU A 85 -6.70 9.30 3.51
C LEU A 85 -6.87 10.76 3.93
N LYS A 86 -8.11 11.27 4.02
CA LYS A 86 -8.38 12.65 4.50
C LYS A 86 -8.22 12.77 6.02
N THR A 87 -8.48 11.67 6.73
CA THR A 87 -8.49 11.62 8.20
C THR A 87 -7.32 10.84 8.79
N ARG A 88 -6.52 10.19 7.94
CA ARG A 88 -5.40 9.32 8.33
C ARG A 88 -4.37 10.13 9.11
N LYS A 89 -4.12 9.70 10.35
CA LYS A 89 -3.06 10.27 11.19
C LYS A 89 -1.70 9.78 10.68
N ARG A 90 -0.67 10.63 10.81
CA ARG A 90 0.70 10.20 10.52
C ARG A 90 1.10 9.02 11.42
N TYR A 91 1.80 8.06 10.85
CA TYR A 91 2.26 6.84 11.52
C TYR A 91 1.13 5.97 12.08
N ALA A 92 -0.05 6.00 11.46
CA ALA A 92 -1.19 5.18 11.88
C ALA A 92 -0.91 3.67 11.82
N TRP A 93 -0.02 3.23 10.92
CA TRP A 93 0.45 1.84 10.81
C TRP A 93 1.06 1.30 12.12
N VAL A 94 1.63 2.15 12.98
CA VAL A 94 2.24 1.75 14.27
C VAL A 94 1.23 1.05 15.20
N LYS A 95 -0.07 1.37 15.08
CA LYS A 95 -1.15 0.70 15.83
C LYS A 95 -1.33 -0.77 15.44
N TYR A 96 -0.74 -1.18 14.33
CA TYR A 96 -0.84 -2.51 13.74
C TYR A 96 0.50 -3.26 13.76
N LEU A 97 1.46 -2.80 14.56
CA LEU A 97 2.66 -3.58 14.89
C LEU A 97 2.32 -4.84 15.69
#